data_AF-A0AAU8FZT4-F1
#
_entry.id   AF-A0AAU8FZT4-F1
#
_cell.length_a   1.000
_cell.length_b   1.000
_cell.length_c   1.000
_cell.angle_alpha   90.00
_cell.angle_beta   90.00
_cell.angle_gamma   90.00
#
_symmetry.space_group_name_H-M   'P 1'
#
loop_
_entity.id
_entity.type
_entity.pdbx_description
1 polymer ?
#
loop_
_entity_poly.entity_id
_entity_poly.type
_entity_poly.pdbx_seq_one_letter_code
_entity_poly.pdbx_strand_id
1 'polypeptide(L)'
;MTTENAPLTVDVIRSLPKVVLHDHLDGGLRPATILELAADVGHQLPAGDAESLGAWFAESADSGSLVRYLETFDHTIAVMQTRDALARVAREAVLDLARDGVVYAEQRWAPEQHLQRGLTLQETVDAVQSGIEQGVAEAAAEGRTIRVGQLVTAMRHADRWQEIAELAVANRANGVVGFDIAGAEDGFPPSRHAEIWRYLADQNFPVTIHAGEAAGPASIAEAVHLGQASRIGHGVRIVEDITFDPEFPHSTEGEPGTAALGLLAHWVRDHQIPLELCPSSNVQTGAATSVADHPITRLKELDFAVTLNTDNRLMSRTTMTQEMALLVEHAGWTIDDLADVTMTAAWSAFVHHDERRALVDDVILPGYQEVQGAQL
;
A
#
# COMPACT_ATOMS: atom_id res chain seq x y z
N MET A 1 -16.58 -29.05 -24.28
CA MET A 1 -17.53 -28.01 -23.85
C MET A 1 -16.76 -27.14 -22.90
N THR A 2 -16.20 -26.05 -23.43
CA THR A 2 -15.52 -25.03 -22.64
C THR A 2 -16.56 -24.40 -21.73
N THR A 3 -16.43 -24.60 -20.43
CA THR A 3 -17.13 -23.79 -19.44
C THR A 3 -16.63 -22.37 -19.66
N GLU A 4 -17.41 -21.52 -20.32
CA GLU A 4 -17.21 -20.07 -20.24
C GLU A 4 -17.27 -19.72 -18.76
N ASN A 5 -16.11 -19.41 -18.16
CA ASN A 5 -16.07 -18.88 -16.81
C ASN A 5 -16.93 -17.60 -16.82
N ALA A 6 -17.93 -17.55 -15.95
CA ALA A 6 -18.74 -16.35 -15.78
C ALA A 6 -17.81 -15.18 -15.44
N PRO A 7 -18.06 -13.96 -15.96
CA PRO A 7 -17.20 -12.81 -15.69
C PRO A 7 -17.13 -12.53 -14.18
N LEU A 8 -15.93 -12.23 -13.66
CA LEU A 8 -15.76 -11.83 -12.26
C LEU A 8 -16.51 -10.51 -12.03
N THR A 9 -17.58 -10.58 -11.25
CA THR A 9 -18.34 -9.39 -10.86
C THR A 9 -17.65 -8.68 -9.68
N VAL A 10 -17.90 -7.38 -9.53
CA VAL A 10 -17.38 -6.59 -8.38
C VAL A 10 -17.81 -7.18 -7.04
N ASP A 11 -19.01 -7.77 -6.93
CA ASP A 11 -19.47 -8.40 -5.68
C ASP A 11 -18.71 -9.69 -5.38
N VAL A 12 -18.42 -10.49 -6.40
CA VAL A 12 -17.54 -11.67 -6.25
C VAL A 12 -16.15 -11.22 -5.83
N ILE A 13 -15.56 -10.23 -6.53
CA ILE A 13 -14.26 -9.68 -6.16
C ILE A 13 -14.30 -9.22 -4.71
N ARG A 14 -15.28 -8.43 -4.27
CA ARG A 14 -15.39 -7.94 -2.88
C ARG A 14 -15.43 -9.05 -1.84
N SER A 15 -16.03 -10.20 -2.17
CA SER A 15 -16.09 -11.35 -1.26
C SER A 15 -14.77 -12.09 -1.08
N LEU A 16 -13.82 -11.95 -2.02
CA LEU A 16 -12.51 -12.60 -1.94
C LEU A 16 -11.69 -12.05 -0.77
N PRO A 17 -10.95 -12.88 -0.03
CA PRO A 17 -10.01 -12.40 0.97
C PRO A 17 -8.89 -11.60 0.27
N LYS A 18 -8.54 -10.43 0.81
CA LYS A 18 -7.44 -9.57 0.33
C LYS A 18 -6.41 -9.31 1.40
N VAL A 19 -5.19 -9.03 0.95
CA VAL A 19 -4.09 -8.56 1.78
C VAL A 19 -3.60 -7.22 1.21
N VAL A 20 -3.41 -6.22 2.08
CA VAL A 20 -2.92 -4.90 1.69
C VAL A 20 -1.65 -4.59 2.47
N LEU A 21 -0.55 -4.35 1.77
CA LEU A 21 0.74 -4.06 2.39
C LEU A 21 1.16 -2.59 2.24
N HIS A 22 0.47 -1.85 1.38
CA HIS A 22 0.75 -0.45 1.08
C HIS A 22 -0.53 0.38 1.05
N ASP A 23 -0.90 0.90 2.21
CA ASP A 23 -2.07 1.74 2.42
C ASP A 23 -1.74 2.85 3.43
N HIS A 24 -1.85 4.11 3.03
CA HIS A 24 -1.57 5.26 3.88
C HIS A 24 -2.81 5.64 4.70
N LEU A 25 -2.68 5.66 6.02
CA LEU A 25 -3.77 6.02 6.92
C LEU A 25 -4.19 7.47 6.74
N ASP A 26 -3.21 8.37 6.64
CA ASP A 26 -3.34 9.81 6.38
C ASP A 26 -3.76 10.14 4.92
N GLY A 27 -3.74 9.14 4.04
CA GLY A 27 -4.31 9.17 2.68
C GLY A 27 -5.62 8.40 2.51
N GLY A 28 -6.18 7.85 3.59
CA GLY A 28 -7.30 6.91 3.55
C GLY A 28 -8.59 7.36 4.23
N LEU A 29 -8.69 8.65 4.61
CA LEU A 29 -9.80 9.19 5.40
C LEU A 29 -11.11 9.23 4.60
N ARG A 30 -12.23 9.09 5.31
CA ARG A 30 -13.57 9.36 4.75
C ARG A 30 -13.78 10.87 4.60
N PRO A 31 -14.24 11.38 3.44
CA PRO A 31 -14.55 12.81 3.28
C PRO A 31 -15.51 13.37 4.34
N ALA A 32 -16.52 12.59 4.74
CA ALA A 32 -17.46 12.97 5.80
C ALA A 32 -16.75 13.20 7.14
N THR A 33 -15.81 12.33 7.50
CA THR A 33 -15.03 12.45 8.73
C THR A 33 -14.09 13.66 8.68
N ILE A 34 -13.52 13.98 7.52
CA ILE A 34 -12.70 15.20 7.35
C ILE A 34 -13.54 16.45 7.63
N LEU A 35 -14.78 16.53 7.13
CA LEU A 35 -15.66 17.68 7.39
C LEU A 35 -15.97 17.86 8.88
N GLU A 36 -16.31 16.77 9.56
CA GLU A 36 -16.62 16.80 10.99
C GLU A 36 -15.40 17.22 11.81
N LEU A 37 -14.24 16.60 11.57
CA LEU A 37 -13.02 16.93 12.29
C LEU A 37 -12.50 18.34 11.96
N ALA A 38 -12.64 18.79 10.70
CA ALA A 38 -12.28 20.15 10.30
C ALA A 38 -13.13 21.20 11.04
N ALA A 39 -14.44 20.95 11.19
CA ALA A 39 -15.32 21.82 11.97
C ALA A 39 -14.89 21.90 13.44
N ASP A 40 -14.52 20.77 14.05
CA ASP A 40 -14.07 20.70 15.44
C ASP A 40 -12.77 21.48 15.70
N VAL A 41 -11.88 21.55 14.71
CA VAL A 41 -10.58 22.24 14.82
C VAL A 41 -10.56 23.62 14.15
N GLY A 42 -11.65 24.03 13.51
CA GLY A 42 -11.75 25.30 12.78
C GLY A 42 -10.94 25.35 11.49
N HIS A 43 -10.58 24.20 10.90
CA HIS A 43 -9.86 24.11 9.62
C HIS A 43 -10.78 24.42 8.45
N GLN A 44 -10.27 25.17 7.47
CA GLN A 44 -11.03 25.50 6.26
C GLN A 44 -10.78 24.45 5.18
N LEU A 45 -11.87 23.94 4.61
CA LEU A 45 -11.85 22.94 3.56
C LEU A 45 -12.24 23.57 2.21
N PRO A 46 -11.77 23.00 1.08
CA PRO A 46 -12.06 23.51 -0.26
C PRO A 46 -13.50 23.22 -0.73
N ALA A 47 -14.24 22.41 0.03
CA ALA A 47 -15.59 21.99 -0.26
C ALA A 47 -16.42 21.83 1.02
N GLY A 48 -17.76 21.91 0.91
CA GLY A 48 -18.68 22.01 2.04
C GLY A 48 -19.48 20.74 2.38
N ASP A 49 -19.38 19.70 1.56
CA ASP A 49 -20.06 18.42 1.77
C ASP A 49 -19.17 17.24 1.33
N ALA A 50 -19.51 16.03 1.77
CA ALA A 50 -18.64 14.87 1.64
C ALA A 50 -18.42 14.44 0.19
N GLU A 51 -19.44 14.60 -0.66
CA GLU A 51 -19.37 14.25 -2.08
C GLU A 51 -18.46 15.22 -2.82
N SER A 52 -18.69 16.53 -2.67
CA SER A 52 -17.87 17.55 -3.32
C SER A 52 -16.44 17.59 -2.78
N LEU A 53 -16.23 17.27 -1.50
CA LEU A 53 -14.88 17.13 -0.94
C LEU A 53 -14.15 15.92 -1.49
N GLY A 54 -14.79 14.74 -1.53
CA GLY A 54 -14.20 13.55 -2.16
C GLY A 54 -13.94 13.76 -3.67
N ALA A 55 -14.80 14.55 -4.33
CA ALA A 55 -14.58 14.98 -5.71
C ALA A 55 -13.27 15.76 -5.84
N TRP A 56 -13.15 16.81 -5.02
CA TRP A 56 -11.98 17.69 -4.98
C TRP A 56 -10.69 16.94 -4.66
N PHE A 57 -10.69 15.98 -3.71
CA PHE A 57 -9.49 15.21 -3.36
C PHE A 57 -8.94 14.47 -4.58
N ALA A 58 -9.78 13.73 -5.29
CA ALA A 58 -9.31 12.96 -6.45
C ALA A 58 -8.94 13.84 -7.64
N GLU A 59 -9.68 14.92 -7.90
CA GLU A 59 -9.32 15.89 -8.96
C GLU A 59 -8.02 16.64 -8.67
N SER A 60 -7.72 16.87 -7.39
CA SER A 60 -6.47 17.51 -6.96
C SER A 60 -5.29 16.56 -7.07
N ALA A 61 -5.49 15.29 -6.70
CA ALA A 61 -4.46 14.25 -6.84
C ALA A 61 -4.15 13.92 -8.30
N ASP A 62 -5.15 13.88 -9.18
CA ASP A 62 -5.03 13.58 -10.61
C ASP A 62 -4.65 14.80 -11.47
N SER A 63 -4.30 15.92 -10.86
CA SER A 63 -4.14 17.19 -11.60
C SER A 63 -2.81 17.30 -12.36
N GLY A 64 -1.92 16.31 -12.28
CA GLY A 64 -0.54 16.38 -12.80
C GLY A 64 0.35 17.45 -12.14
N SER A 65 -0.06 17.98 -10.98
CA SER A 65 0.69 18.99 -10.22
C SER A 65 1.04 18.47 -8.84
N LEU A 66 2.34 18.28 -8.59
CA LEU A 66 2.83 17.88 -7.27
C LEU A 66 2.32 18.82 -6.15
N VAL A 67 2.19 20.12 -6.43
CA VAL A 67 1.67 21.09 -5.46
C VAL A 67 0.22 20.78 -5.09
N ARG A 68 -0.62 20.47 -6.08
CA ARG A 68 -2.03 20.12 -5.86
C ARG A 68 -2.19 18.77 -5.19
N TYR A 69 -1.31 17.82 -5.51
CA TYR A 69 -1.24 16.54 -4.82
C TYR A 69 -0.91 16.73 -3.33
N LEU A 70 0.13 17.50 -3.00
CA LEU A 70 0.52 17.77 -1.62
C LEU A 70 -0.53 18.58 -0.83
N GLU A 71 -1.26 19.49 -1.49
CA GLU A 71 -2.39 20.22 -0.90
C GLU A 71 -3.44 19.27 -0.29
N THR A 72 -3.61 18.08 -0.85
CA THR A 72 -4.53 17.08 -0.27
C THR A 72 -4.10 16.65 1.13
N PHE A 73 -2.81 16.45 1.36
CA PHE A 73 -2.27 16.08 2.66
C PHE A 73 -2.33 17.22 3.67
N ASP A 74 -2.25 18.48 3.23
CA ASP A 74 -2.44 19.63 4.13
C ASP A 74 -3.81 19.56 4.84
N HIS A 75 -4.85 19.07 4.15
CA HIS A 75 -6.18 18.92 4.74
C HIS A 75 -6.31 17.68 5.64
N THR A 76 -5.77 16.53 5.24
CA THR A 76 -5.87 15.31 6.06
C THR A 76 -5.03 15.41 7.33
N ILE A 77 -3.81 15.94 7.22
CA ILE A 77 -2.92 16.15 8.37
C ILE A 77 -3.52 17.15 9.34
N ALA A 78 -4.10 18.26 8.86
CA ALA A 78 -4.68 19.29 9.72
C ALA A 78 -5.80 18.76 10.64
N VAL A 79 -6.59 17.79 10.17
CA VAL A 79 -7.68 17.20 10.97
C VAL A 79 -7.22 16.06 11.88
N MET A 80 -6.00 15.55 11.70
CA MET A 80 -5.41 14.44 12.46
C MET A 80 -4.44 14.91 13.55
N GLN A 81 -4.70 16.06 14.18
CA GLN A 81 -3.78 16.64 15.20
C GLN A 81 -4.17 16.32 16.65
N THR A 82 -5.14 15.42 16.89
CA THR A 82 -5.57 15.03 18.25
C THR A 82 -5.63 13.51 18.40
N ARG A 83 -5.50 13.04 19.64
CA ARG A 83 -5.58 11.61 19.98
C ARG A 83 -6.90 10.99 19.48
N ASP A 84 -8.02 11.67 19.71
CA ASP A 84 -9.34 11.19 19.33
C ASP A 84 -9.52 11.16 17.80
N ALA A 85 -8.98 12.16 17.08
CA ALA A 85 -9.02 12.18 15.62
C ALA A 85 -8.20 11.03 15.01
N LEU A 86 -6.97 10.82 15.48
CA LEU A 86 -6.11 9.71 15.05
C LEU A 86 -6.77 8.35 15.30
N ALA A 87 -7.28 8.14 16.53
CA ALA A 87 -7.97 6.90 16.88
C ALA A 87 -9.23 6.68 16.04
N ARG A 88 -10.01 7.74 15.78
CA ARG A 88 -11.20 7.66 14.93
C ARG A 88 -10.84 7.28 13.49
N VAL A 89 -9.86 7.95 12.90
CA VAL A 89 -9.42 7.70 11.51
C VAL A 89 -8.90 6.26 11.37
N ALA A 90 -8.07 5.80 12.30
CA ALA A 90 -7.59 4.41 12.35
C ALA A 90 -8.74 3.41 12.46
N ARG A 91 -9.67 3.61 13.39
CA ARG A 91 -10.85 2.74 13.56
C ARG A 91 -11.69 2.66 12.28
N GLU A 92 -11.96 3.80 11.66
CA GLU A 92 -12.76 3.87 10.44
C GLU A 92 -12.09 3.20 9.25
N ALA A 93 -10.77 3.32 9.13
CA ALA A 93 -9.99 2.67 8.09
C ALA A 93 -10.03 1.14 8.21
N VAL A 94 -9.90 0.58 9.42
CA VAL A 94 -10.04 -0.87 9.66
C VAL A 94 -11.42 -1.36 9.23
N LEU A 95 -12.48 -0.62 9.58
CA LEU A 95 -13.85 -0.98 9.19
C LEU A 95 -14.06 -0.96 7.67
N ASP A 96 -13.49 0.02 6.98
CA ASP A 96 -13.59 0.12 5.52
C ASP A 96 -12.85 -1.04 4.84
N LEU A 97 -11.63 -1.34 5.29
CA LEU A 97 -10.83 -2.47 4.80
C LEU A 97 -11.56 -3.80 5.03
N ALA A 98 -12.05 -4.05 6.25
CA ALA A 98 -12.76 -5.29 6.56
C ALA A 98 -14.03 -5.46 5.72
N ARG A 99 -14.78 -4.38 5.47
CA ARG A 99 -15.98 -4.39 4.62
C ARG A 99 -15.66 -4.56 3.14
N ASP A 100 -14.42 -4.28 2.73
CA ASP A 100 -13.90 -4.51 1.39
C ASP A 100 -13.25 -5.90 1.21
N GLY A 101 -13.39 -6.81 2.19
CA GLY A 101 -12.88 -8.17 2.13
C GLY A 101 -11.39 -8.30 2.51
N VAL A 102 -10.77 -7.23 3.04
CA VAL A 102 -9.39 -7.28 3.51
C VAL A 102 -9.32 -8.04 4.83
N VAL A 103 -8.48 -9.07 4.86
CA VAL A 103 -8.25 -9.95 6.02
C VAL A 103 -6.94 -9.65 6.74
N TYR A 104 -5.99 -9.00 6.05
CA TYR A 104 -4.76 -8.49 6.64
C TYR A 104 -4.37 -7.16 5.99
N ALA A 105 -3.99 -6.17 6.82
CA ALA A 105 -3.49 -4.89 6.34
C ALA A 105 -2.26 -4.42 7.12
N GLU A 106 -1.32 -3.77 6.42
CA GLU A 106 -0.27 -2.96 7.00
C GLU A 106 -0.51 -1.49 6.62
N GLN A 107 -0.97 -0.70 7.58
CA GLN A 107 -1.25 0.71 7.37
C GLN A 107 -0.04 1.55 7.75
N ARG A 108 0.44 2.34 6.79
CA ARG A 108 1.57 3.25 6.95
C ARG A 108 1.09 4.67 7.18
N TRP A 109 1.88 5.44 7.93
CA TRP A 109 1.61 6.85 8.23
C TRP A 109 2.81 7.48 8.93
N ALA A 110 2.86 8.81 8.99
CA ALA A 110 4.00 9.53 9.57
C ALA A 110 3.67 10.19 10.93
N PRO A 111 4.03 9.57 12.08
CA PRO A 111 3.79 10.14 13.42
C PRO A 111 4.26 11.58 13.60
N GLU A 112 5.36 11.96 12.95
CA GLU A 112 5.94 13.29 13.05
C GLU A 112 5.08 14.42 12.44
N GLN A 113 4.10 14.09 11.61
CA GLN A 113 3.19 15.07 11.02
C GLN A 113 2.04 15.48 11.97
N HIS A 114 1.88 14.77 13.10
CA HIS A 114 0.71 14.90 13.99
C HIS A 114 1.02 15.53 15.35
N LEU A 115 2.04 16.40 15.40
CA LEU A 115 2.58 16.98 16.64
C LEU A 115 2.16 18.43 16.88
N GLN A 116 1.44 19.07 15.95
CA GLN A 116 1.21 20.52 15.95
C GLN A 116 0.34 21.02 17.11
N ARG A 117 -0.43 20.11 17.75
CA ARG A 117 -1.27 20.41 18.92
C ARG A 117 -0.75 19.77 20.21
N GLY A 118 0.54 19.43 20.27
CA GLY A 118 1.22 19.05 21.49
C GLY A 118 1.21 17.56 21.83
N LEU A 119 0.79 16.70 20.89
CA LEU A 119 1.05 15.27 21.00
C LEU A 119 2.55 14.99 20.89
N THR A 120 3.01 14.01 21.64
CA THR A 120 4.31 13.37 21.45
C THR A 120 4.21 12.27 20.38
N LEU A 121 5.36 11.88 19.81
CA LEU A 121 5.43 10.75 18.87
C LEU A 121 4.85 9.45 19.44
N GLN A 122 5.05 9.18 20.74
CA GLN A 122 4.49 7.98 21.35
C GLN A 122 2.97 8.09 21.48
N GLU A 123 2.44 9.25 21.88
CA GLU A 123 1.00 9.45 22.00
C GLU A 123 0.26 9.32 20.66
N THR A 124 0.89 9.69 19.54
CA THR A 124 0.30 9.47 18.21
C THR A 124 0.22 7.98 17.88
N VAL A 125 1.29 7.21 18.10
CA VAL A 125 1.31 5.75 17.87
C VAL A 125 0.29 5.02 18.74
N ASP A 126 0.20 5.40 20.02
CA ASP A 126 -0.78 4.83 20.95
C ASP A 126 -2.23 5.16 20.53
N ALA A 127 -2.47 6.36 19.96
CA ALA A 127 -3.77 6.76 19.46
C ALA A 127 -4.22 5.90 18.27
N VAL A 128 -3.33 5.72 17.28
CA VAL A 128 -3.59 4.90 16.10
C VAL A 128 -3.78 3.44 16.50
N GLN A 129 -2.94 2.89 17.38
CA GLN A 129 -3.09 1.53 17.88
C GLN A 129 -4.44 1.32 18.56
N SER A 130 -4.85 2.24 19.43
CA SER A 130 -6.16 2.19 20.09
C SER A 130 -7.31 2.22 19.07
N GLY A 131 -7.19 3.01 18.00
CA GLY A 131 -8.19 3.05 16.93
C GLY A 131 -8.26 1.74 16.16
N ILE A 132 -7.11 1.16 15.81
CA ILE A 132 -7.01 -0.13 15.14
C ILE A 132 -7.71 -1.22 15.98
N GLU A 133 -7.40 -1.32 17.27
CA GLU A 133 -8.00 -2.32 18.16
C GLU A 133 -9.52 -2.18 18.25
N GLN A 134 -10.03 -0.96 18.34
CA GLN A 134 -11.47 -0.69 18.30
C GLN A 134 -12.08 -1.13 16.97
N GLY A 135 -11.44 -0.79 15.85
CA GLY A 135 -11.94 -1.14 14.51
C GLY A 135 -11.97 -2.65 14.27
N VAL A 136 -10.94 -3.37 14.74
CA VAL A 136 -10.89 -4.83 14.66
C VAL A 136 -12.01 -5.46 15.49
N ALA A 137 -12.23 -4.96 16.71
CA ALA A 137 -13.30 -5.47 17.58
C ALA A 137 -14.70 -5.20 16.99
N GLU A 138 -14.93 -4.02 16.41
CA GLU A 138 -16.18 -3.69 15.73
C GLU A 138 -16.38 -4.52 14.45
N ALA A 139 -15.34 -4.72 13.64
CA ALA A 139 -15.39 -5.61 12.47
C ALA A 139 -15.75 -7.05 12.87
N ALA A 140 -15.16 -7.57 13.95
CA ALA A 140 -15.49 -8.89 14.48
C ALA A 140 -16.95 -8.99 14.94
N ALA A 141 -17.51 -7.94 15.54
CA ALA A 141 -18.93 -7.88 15.89
C ALA A 141 -19.85 -7.89 14.65
N GLU A 142 -19.35 -7.42 13.51
CA GLU A 142 -20.02 -7.53 12.20
C GLU A 142 -19.78 -8.87 11.49
N GLY A 143 -19.09 -9.82 12.12
CA GLY A 143 -18.76 -11.12 11.54
C GLY A 143 -17.61 -11.09 10.53
N ARG A 144 -16.76 -10.06 10.58
CA ARG A 144 -15.59 -9.90 9.71
C ARG A 144 -14.30 -10.12 10.49
N THR A 145 -13.35 -10.81 9.89
CA THR A 145 -12.02 -11.01 10.48
C THR A 145 -11.01 -10.17 9.73
N ILE A 146 -10.27 -9.32 10.45
CA ILE A 146 -9.15 -8.55 9.91
C ILE A 146 -8.06 -8.43 10.97
N ARG A 147 -6.80 -8.52 10.53
CA ARG A 147 -5.63 -8.16 11.33
C ARG A 147 -4.97 -6.94 10.71
N VAL A 148 -4.63 -5.95 11.53
CA VAL A 148 -3.95 -4.74 11.05
C VAL A 148 -2.67 -4.49 11.85
N GLY A 149 -1.57 -4.23 11.14
CA GLY A 149 -0.30 -3.77 11.70
C GLY A 149 0.01 -2.34 11.25
N GLN A 150 0.81 -1.62 12.03
CA GLN A 150 1.28 -0.29 11.69
C GLN A 150 2.66 -0.35 11.06
N LEU A 151 2.87 0.43 10.00
CA LEU A 151 4.19 0.82 9.52
C LEU A 151 4.43 2.26 9.93
N VAL A 152 5.46 2.48 10.74
CA VAL A 152 5.83 3.82 11.20
C VAL A 152 6.79 4.43 10.19
N THR A 153 6.35 5.49 9.53
CA THR A 153 7.01 6.07 8.37
C THR A 153 7.74 7.36 8.73
N ALA A 154 9.01 7.48 8.33
CA ALA A 154 9.72 8.76 8.37
C ALA A 154 9.56 9.50 7.04
N MET A 155 9.33 10.80 7.10
CA MET A 155 9.27 11.66 5.92
C MET A 155 10.69 11.95 5.42
N ARG A 156 10.91 11.68 4.14
CA ARG A 156 12.22 11.84 3.47
C ARG A 156 12.85 13.21 3.70
N HIS A 157 12.03 14.26 3.77
CA HIS A 157 12.46 15.65 3.90
C HIS A 157 12.54 16.18 5.35
N ALA A 158 12.08 15.42 6.34
CA ALA A 158 12.04 15.87 7.73
C ALA A 158 13.34 15.59 8.52
N ASP A 159 14.25 14.77 7.98
CA ASP A 159 15.55 14.40 8.58
C ASP A 159 15.47 13.86 10.04
N ARG A 160 14.31 13.34 10.47
CA ARG A 160 14.10 12.72 11.80
C ARG A 160 14.15 11.18 11.78
N TRP A 161 14.77 10.59 10.76
CA TRP A 161 14.64 9.16 10.47
C TRP A 161 15.07 8.25 11.63
N GLN A 162 16.16 8.61 12.33
CA GLN A 162 16.63 7.84 13.49
C GLN A 162 15.61 7.81 14.64
N GLU A 163 15.00 8.96 14.96
CA GLU A 163 13.99 9.07 16.03
C GLU A 163 12.74 8.25 15.70
N ILE A 164 12.31 8.28 14.43
CA ILE A 164 11.15 7.52 13.95
C ILE A 164 11.45 6.01 13.88
N ALA A 165 12.67 5.62 13.50
CA ALA A 165 13.11 4.23 13.55
C ALA A 165 13.15 3.68 14.98
N GLU A 166 13.67 4.45 15.94
CA GLU A 166 13.67 4.09 17.36
C GLU A 166 12.24 3.95 17.91
N LEU A 167 11.33 4.85 17.53
CA LEU A 167 9.91 4.77 17.87
C LEU A 167 9.26 3.50 17.34
N ALA A 168 9.52 3.14 16.07
CA ALA A 168 8.97 1.94 15.45
C ALA A 168 9.45 0.68 16.19
N VAL A 169 10.75 0.59 16.45
CA VAL A 169 11.38 -0.53 17.18
C VAL A 169 10.87 -0.64 18.62
N ALA A 170 10.65 0.49 19.30
CA ALA A 170 10.12 0.51 20.66
C ALA A 170 8.68 -0.02 20.73
N ASN A 171 7.90 0.12 19.66
CA ASN A 171 6.50 -0.27 19.57
C ASN A 171 6.27 -1.62 18.86
N ARG A 172 7.32 -2.42 18.63
CA ARG A 172 7.24 -3.74 17.96
C ARG A 172 6.30 -4.76 18.64
N ALA A 173 6.07 -4.58 19.94
CA ALA A 173 5.16 -5.41 20.73
C ALA A 173 3.77 -4.77 20.90
N ASN A 174 3.55 -3.59 20.32
CA ASN A 174 2.35 -2.77 20.44
C ASN A 174 1.80 -2.40 19.05
N GLY A 175 1.74 -3.39 18.16
CA GLY A 175 1.08 -3.29 16.85
C GLY A 175 1.91 -2.70 15.70
N VAL A 176 3.09 -2.12 15.96
CA VAL A 176 4.01 -1.72 14.88
C VAL A 176 4.76 -2.94 14.36
N VAL A 177 4.68 -3.20 13.06
CA VAL A 177 5.26 -4.39 12.41
C VAL A 177 6.42 -4.06 11.47
N GLY A 178 6.62 -2.80 11.11
CA GLY A 178 7.73 -2.39 10.27
C GLY A 178 7.94 -0.88 10.21
N PHE A 179 9.00 -0.50 9.51
CA PHE A 179 9.40 0.88 9.25
C PHE A 179 9.36 1.17 7.75
N ASP A 180 9.08 2.43 7.41
CA ASP A 180 9.07 2.93 6.03
C ASP A 180 9.69 4.33 5.93
N ILE A 181 10.06 4.74 4.71
CA ILE A 181 10.28 6.15 4.37
C ILE A 181 9.41 6.55 3.17
N ALA A 182 8.76 7.72 3.28
CA ALA A 182 7.86 8.24 2.25
C ALA A 182 8.04 9.75 2.02
N GLY A 183 7.22 10.32 1.15
CA GLY A 183 7.34 11.70 0.68
C GLY A 183 8.28 11.81 -0.53
N ALA A 184 8.77 13.03 -0.80
CA ALA A 184 9.56 13.32 -1.99
C ALA A 184 10.77 12.39 -2.16
N GLU A 185 10.73 11.53 -3.19
CA GLU A 185 11.81 10.58 -3.50
C GLU A 185 13.01 11.30 -4.14
N ASP A 186 12.75 12.11 -5.17
CA ASP A 186 13.76 12.88 -5.89
C ASP A 186 14.48 13.87 -4.96
N GLY A 187 15.80 13.79 -4.92
CA GLY A 187 16.64 14.63 -4.05
C GLY A 187 16.73 14.17 -2.60
N PHE A 188 16.01 13.11 -2.22
CA PHE A 188 16.07 12.53 -0.88
C PHE A 188 16.37 11.02 -0.90
N PRO A 189 17.52 10.59 -1.45
CA PRO A 189 17.81 9.17 -1.61
C PRO A 189 17.97 8.45 -0.25
N PRO A 190 17.74 7.12 -0.18
CA PRO A 190 17.96 6.33 1.04
C PRO A 190 19.36 6.49 1.65
N SER A 191 20.37 6.83 0.86
CA SER A 191 21.74 7.10 1.31
C SER A 191 21.94 8.33 2.20
N ARG A 192 20.93 9.20 2.37
CA ARG A 192 21.02 10.38 3.24
C ARG A 192 21.28 10.06 4.71
N HIS A 193 20.73 8.95 5.19
CA HIS A 193 20.83 8.50 6.59
C HIS A 193 21.18 7.01 6.62
N ALA A 194 22.32 6.65 6.04
CA ALA A 194 22.73 5.25 5.89
C ALA A 194 22.79 4.45 7.21
N GLU A 195 23.06 5.13 8.33
CA GLU A 195 23.15 4.56 9.66
C GLU A 195 21.83 3.98 10.17
N ILE A 196 20.67 4.53 9.75
CA ILE A 196 19.37 4.08 10.23
C ILE A 196 19.06 2.65 9.75
N TRP A 197 19.52 2.32 8.54
CA TRP A 197 19.35 0.99 7.96
C TRP A 197 20.15 -0.06 8.74
N ARG A 198 21.36 0.31 9.18
CA ARG A 198 22.16 -0.57 10.03
C ARG A 198 21.51 -0.77 11.39
N TYR A 199 20.97 0.28 11.99
CA TYR A 199 20.23 0.21 13.25
C TYR A 199 19.01 -0.72 13.14
N LEU A 200 18.16 -0.56 12.12
CA LEU A 200 16.97 -1.40 11.90
C LEU A 200 17.34 -2.87 11.71
N ALA A 201 18.41 -3.14 10.94
CA ALA A 201 18.95 -4.49 10.79
C ALA A 201 19.45 -5.08 12.12
N ASP A 202 20.16 -4.30 12.96
CA ASP A 202 20.59 -4.73 14.30
C ASP A 202 19.43 -5.05 15.24
N GLN A 203 18.26 -4.45 14.99
CA GLN A 203 17.04 -4.70 15.75
C GLN A 203 16.19 -5.85 15.20
N ASN A 204 16.60 -6.48 14.09
CA ASN A 204 15.80 -7.44 13.31
C ASN A 204 14.42 -6.87 12.95
N PHE A 205 14.36 -5.59 12.60
CA PHE A 205 13.11 -4.90 12.35
C PHE A 205 12.80 -4.82 10.85
N PRO A 206 11.62 -5.27 10.39
CA PRO A 206 11.27 -5.24 8.98
C PRO A 206 11.20 -3.83 8.41
N VAL A 207 11.65 -3.69 7.16
CA VAL A 207 11.72 -2.40 6.45
C VAL A 207 11.10 -2.55 5.08
N THR A 208 10.20 -1.63 4.74
CA THR A 208 9.85 -1.31 3.35
C THR A 208 10.36 0.09 3.03
N ILE A 209 10.59 0.41 1.77
CA ILE A 209 11.06 1.73 1.34
C ILE A 209 10.33 2.09 0.05
N HIS A 210 9.63 3.23 0.01
CA HIS A 210 9.15 3.79 -1.26
C HIS A 210 10.32 4.02 -2.20
N ALA A 211 10.42 3.31 -3.32
CA ALA A 211 11.47 3.55 -4.29
C ALA A 211 11.02 3.14 -5.68
N GLY A 212 11.52 3.81 -6.71
CA GLY A 212 11.14 3.48 -8.08
C GLY A 212 9.73 3.95 -8.44
N GLU A 213 9.24 5.02 -7.83
CA GLU A 213 7.97 5.66 -8.16
C GLU A 213 8.23 6.95 -8.94
N ALA A 214 8.83 7.95 -8.28
CA ALA A 214 9.22 9.21 -8.89
C ALA A 214 10.67 9.15 -9.41
N ALA A 215 11.56 8.43 -8.74
CA ALA A 215 12.94 8.19 -9.19
C ALA A 215 13.09 6.84 -9.90
N GLY A 216 14.18 6.65 -10.65
CA GLY A 216 14.43 5.45 -11.45
C GLY A 216 15.10 4.29 -10.68
N PRO A 217 15.60 3.27 -11.40
CA PRO A 217 16.24 2.06 -10.85
C PRO A 217 17.35 2.31 -9.82
N ALA A 218 18.07 3.43 -9.88
CA ALA A 218 19.09 3.77 -8.90
C ALA A 218 18.53 3.92 -7.47
N SER A 219 17.32 4.45 -7.32
CA SER A 219 16.64 4.56 -6.03
C SER A 219 16.25 3.19 -5.48
N ILE A 220 15.73 2.31 -6.36
CA ILE A 220 15.43 0.90 -6.02
C ILE A 220 16.71 0.19 -5.56
N ALA A 221 17.83 0.38 -6.27
CA ALA A 221 19.12 -0.21 -5.90
C ALA A 221 19.58 0.25 -4.52
N GLU A 222 19.45 1.53 -4.18
CA GLU A 222 19.76 2.02 -2.83
C GLU A 222 18.82 1.42 -1.77
N ALA A 223 17.51 1.37 -2.04
CA ALA A 223 16.55 0.77 -1.11
C ALA A 223 16.88 -0.71 -0.82
N VAL A 224 17.21 -1.48 -1.85
CA VAL A 224 17.56 -2.89 -1.72
C VAL A 224 18.92 -3.09 -1.05
N HIS A 225 19.98 -2.48 -1.57
CA HIS A 225 21.35 -2.82 -1.16
C HIS A 225 21.82 -2.08 0.07
N LEU A 226 21.45 -0.80 0.21
CA LEU A 226 21.81 0.01 1.36
C LEU A 226 20.74 -0.10 2.45
N GLY A 227 19.48 0.10 2.05
CA GLY A 227 18.33 0.06 2.95
C GLY A 227 18.03 -1.34 3.50
N GLN A 228 18.51 -2.39 2.82
CA GLN A 228 18.16 -3.79 3.12
C GLN A 228 16.64 -3.99 3.18
N ALA A 229 15.93 -3.25 2.32
CA ALA A 229 14.48 -3.26 2.31
C ALA A 229 13.98 -4.69 2.02
N SER A 230 13.10 -5.17 2.89
CA SER A 230 12.45 -6.47 2.73
C SER A 230 11.33 -6.42 1.68
N ARG A 231 10.83 -5.22 1.38
CA ARG A 231 9.87 -4.91 0.30
C ARG A 231 10.17 -3.52 -0.28
N ILE A 232 9.71 -3.27 -1.49
CA ILE A 232 9.83 -1.96 -2.14
C ILE A 232 8.43 -1.36 -2.33
N GLY A 233 8.21 -0.19 -1.74
CA GLY A 233 7.03 0.63 -1.98
C GLY A 233 7.02 1.09 -3.43
N HIS A 234 5.96 0.76 -4.16
CA HIS A 234 5.89 0.85 -5.63
C HIS A 234 6.91 -0.06 -6.32
N GLY A 235 8.11 0.43 -6.62
CA GLY A 235 9.10 -0.27 -7.42
C GLY A 235 8.72 -0.43 -8.90
N VAL A 236 7.68 0.27 -9.36
CA VAL A 236 7.13 0.15 -10.72
C VAL A 236 8.16 0.46 -11.80
N ARG A 237 9.07 1.41 -11.54
CA ARG A 237 10.15 1.79 -12.46
C ARG A 237 11.29 0.78 -12.56
N ILE A 238 11.22 -0.37 -11.87
CA ILE A 238 12.13 -1.51 -12.15
C ILE A 238 12.01 -2.00 -13.60
N VAL A 239 10.85 -1.75 -14.22
CA VAL A 239 10.60 -2.03 -15.65
C VAL A 239 11.61 -1.35 -16.57
N GLU A 240 12.22 -0.24 -16.15
CA GLU A 240 13.27 0.46 -16.91
C GLU A 240 14.59 -0.31 -16.96
N ASP A 241 14.79 -1.29 -16.07
CA ASP A 241 15.90 -2.25 -16.10
C ASP A 241 15.51 -3.55 -16.84
N ILE A 242 14.43 -3.53 -17.64
CA ILE A 242 13.97 -4.67 -18.45
C ILE A 242 13.81 -4.22 -19.91
N THR A 243 14.42 -4.95 -20.84
CA THR A 243 14.23 -4.75 -22.28
C THR A 243 13.26 -5.78 -22.82
N PHE A 244 12.10 -5.32 -23.29
CA PHE A 244 11.10 -6.17 -23.94
C PHE A 244 11.35 -6.24 -25.45
N ASP A 245 11.21 -7.42 -26.05
CA ASP A 245 11.27 -7.58 -27.49
C ASP A 245 10.06 -6.88 -28.17
N PRO A 246 10.29 -5.89 -29.04
CA PRO A 246 9.22 -5.19 -29.74
C PRO A 246 8.42 -6.06 -30.72
N GLU A 247 8.91 -7.22 -31.16
CA GLU A 247 8.17 -8.16 -32.02
C GLU A 247 7.18 -9.02 -31.23
N PHE A 248 7.30 -9.08 -29.90
CA PHE A 248 6.40 -9.83 -29.01
C PHE A 248 5.82 -8.95 -27.91
N PRO A 249 5.04 -7.90 -28.27
CA PRO A 249 4.45 -6.99 -27.30
C PRO A 249 3.37 -7.65 -26.45
N HIS A 250 2.89 -8.85 -26.81
CA HIS A 250 1.99 -9.70 -26.03
C HIS A 250 2.45 -11.14 -26.14
N SER A 251 2.78 -11.79 -25.03
CA SER A 251 2.87 -13.25 -24.95
C SER A 251 1.47 -13.81 -25.22
N THR A 252 1.17 -14.05 -26.50
CA THR A 252 0.02 -14.83 -26.92
C THR A 252 0.48 -16.27 -26.99
N GLU A 253 -0.15 -17.12 -26.19
CA GLU A 253 -0.01 -18.58 -26.19
C GLU A 253 1.43 -19.14 -26.10
N GLY A 254 1.90 -19.37 -24.87
CA GLY A 254 2.86 -20.44 -24.59
C GLY A 254 4.35 -20.17 -24.83
N GLU A 255 4.72 -19.01 -25.39
CA GLU A 255 6.11 -18.55 -25.42
C GLU A 255 6.20 -17.14 -24.82
N PRO A 256 6.97 -16.93 -23.72
CA PRO A 256 7.21 -15.59 -23.23
C PRO A 256 7.94 -14.82 -24.32
N GLY A 257 7.39 -13.67 -24.73
CA GLY A 257 8.17 -12.69 -25.48
C GLY A 257 9.51 -12.50 -24.76
N THR A 258 10.62 -12.50 -25.49
CA THR A 258 11.93 -12.52 -24.83
C THR A 258 12.18 -11.19 -24.13
N ALA A 259 12.07 -11.16 -22.81
CA ALA A 259 12.50 -10.05 -21.97
C ALA A 259 13.96 -10.29 -21.53
N ALA A 260 14.83 -9.31 -21.75
CA ALA A 260 16.17 -9.31 -21.18
C ALA A 260 16.18 -8.45 -19.91
N LEU A 261 16.46 -9.07 -18.78
CA LEU A 261 16.53 -8.41 -17.48
C LEU A 261 17.94 -7.82 -17.29
N GLY A 262 18.01 -6.61 -16.79
CA GLY A 262 19.23 -6.02 -16.24
C GLY A 262 19.62 -6.65 -14.91
N LEU A 263 20.77 -6.25 -14.38
CA LEU A 263 21.33 -6.86 -13.17
C LEU A 263 20.48 -6.60 -11.93
N LEU A 264 19.86 -5.42 -11.84
CA LEU A 264 19.02 -5.08 -10.68
C LEU A 264 17.69 -5.82 -10.77
N ALA A 265 17.06 -5.85 -11.96
CA ALA A 265 15.85 -6.63 -12.21
C ALA A 265 16.06 -8.11 -11.89
N HIS A 266 17.19 -8.69 -12.32
CA HIS A 266 17.60 -10.05 -11.93
C HIS A 266 17.70 -10.19 -10.41
N TRP A 267 18.39 -9.27 -9.73
CA TRP A 267 18.55 -9.34 -8.28
C TRP A 267 17.21 -9.31 -7.54
N VAL A 268 16.34 -8.36 -7.88
CA VAL A 268 15.02 -8.18 -7.26
C VAL A 268 14.15 -9.42 -7.46
N ARG A 269 14.06 -9.92 -8.70
CA ARG A 269 13.29 -11.12 -9.04
C ARG A 269 13.86 -12.36 -8.36
N ASP A 270 15.16 -12.62 -8.48
CA ASP A 270 15.76 -13.87 -8.02
C ASP A 270 15.76 -13.98 -6.48
N HIS A 271 15.74 -12.85 -5.76
CA HIS A 271 15.57 -12.81 -4.31
C HIS A 271 14.11 -12.67 -3.86
N GLN A 272 13.17 -12.61 -4.81
CA GLN A 272 11.75 -12.43 -4.56
C GLN A 272 11.47 -11.23 -3.63
N ILE A 273 12.15 -10.11 -3.87
CA ILE A 273 11.91 -8.86 -3.14
C ILE A 273 10.55 -8.31 -3.59
N PRO A 274 9.53 -8.25 -2.71
CA PRO A 274 8.19 -7.88 -3.10
C PRO A 274 8.08 -6.42 -3.55
N LEU A 275 7.36 -6.21 -4.64
CA LEU A 275 7.00 -4.91 -5.17
C LEU A 275 5.55 -4.58 -4.74
N GLU A 276 5.40 -3.51 -3.98
CA GLU A 276 4.12 -3.03 -3.46
C GLU A 276 3.47 -2.10 -4.49
N LEU A 277 2.89 -2.68 -5.54
CA LEU A 277 2.39 -1.93 -6.70
C LEU A 277 0.99 -1.39 -6.47
N CYS A 278 0.74 -0.17 -6.95
CA CYS A 278 -0.47 0.61 -6.67
C CYS A 278 -1.02 1.22 -7.97
N PRO A 279 -1.72 0.44 -8.83
CA PRO A 279 -2.05 0.85 -10.19
C PRO A 279 -2.75 2.20 -10.33
N SER A 280 -3.81 2.46 -9.56
CA SER A 280 -4.51 3.76 -9.64
C SER A 280 -3.61 4.93 -9.22
N SER A 281 -2.85 4.76 -8.14
CA SER A 281 -1.88 5.77 -7.68
C SER A 281 -0.79 5.99 -8.72
N ASN A 282 -0.19 4.93 -9.27
CA ASN A 282 0.88 5.02 -10.26
C ASN A 282 0.42 5.68 -11.57
N VAL A 283 -0.85 5.54 -11.95
CA VAL A 283 -1.42 6.32 -13.07
C VAL A 283 -1.52 7.80 -12.71
N GLN A 284 -2.06 8.15 -11.53
CA GLN A 284 -2.20 9.54 -11.07
C GLN A 284 -0.86 10.26 -10.88
N THR A 285 0.16 9.56 -10.37
CA THR A 285 1.51 10.11 -10.16
C THR A 285 2.35 10.10 -11.44
N GLY A 286 1.84 9.55 -12.54
CA GLY A 286 2.51 9.51 -13.84
C GLY A 286 3.59 8.44 -13.98
N ALA A 287 3.68 7.51 -13.02
CA ALA A 287 4.57 6.36 -13.08
C ALA A 287 4.09 5.27 -14.06
N ALA A 288 2.79 5.29 -14.42
CA ALA A 288 2.20 4.49 -15.48
C ALA A 288 1.20 5.31 -16.31
N THR A 289 0.92 4.88 -17.55
CA THR A 289 0.03 5.62 -18.47
C THR A 289 -1.44 5.24 -18.33
N SER A 290 -1.72 3.99 -17.96
CA SER A 290 -3.07 3.45 -17.78
C SER A 290 -2.99 2.18 -16.92
N VAL A 291 -4.13 1.70 -16.40
CA VAL A 291 -4.17 0.40 -15.71
C VAL A 291 -3.88 -0.75 -16.68
N ALA A 292 -4.35 -0.66 -17.92
CA ALA A 292 -4.12 -1.68 -18.95
C ALA A 292 -2.62 -1.86 -19.28
N ASP A 293 -1.89 -0.76 -19.34
CA ASP A 293 -0.46 -0.72 -19.66
C ASP A 293 0.43 -0.74 -18.41
N HIS A 294 -0.15 -0.89 -17.22
CA HIS A 294 0.59 -0.84 -15.97
C HIS A 294 1.61 -2.00 -15.91
N PRO A 295 2.88 -1.75 -15.51
CA PRO A 295 3.92 -2.79 -15.50
C PRO A 295 3.63 -4.02 -14.62
N ILE A 296 2.69 -3.92 -13.67
CA ILE A 296 2.32 -5.01 -12.74
C ILE A 296 2.07 -6.35 -13.44
N THR A 297 1.34 -6.36 -14.55
CA THR A 297 1.03 -7.60 -15.29
C THR A 297 2.29 -8.23 -15.86
N ARG A 298 3.18 -7.41 -16.46
CA ARG A 298 4.45 -7.90 -17.03
C ARG A 298 5.42 -8.38 -15.98
N LEU A 299 5.51 -7.66 -14.86
CA LEU A 299 6.36 -8.06 -13.75
C LEU A 299 5.88 -9.39 -13.16
N LYS A 300 4.56 -9.59 -13.02
CA LYS A 300 3.98 -10.88 -12.63
C LYS A 300 4.33 -12.00 -13.62
N GLU A 301 4.13 -11.78 -14.92
CA GLU A 301 4.45 -12.75 -15.99
C GLU A 301 5.95 -13.11 -16.04
N LEU A 302 6.81 -12.25 -15.50
CA LEU A 302 8.26 -12.46 -15.38
C LEU A 302 8.67 -12.99 -14.00
N ASP A 303 7.74 -13.53 -13.21
CA ASP A 303 7.96 -14.14 -11.89
C ASP A 303 8.52 -13.17 -10.82
N PHE A 304 8.28 -11.87 -10.96
CA PHE A 304 8.52 -10.94 -9.85
C PHE A 304 7.46 -11.15 -8.76
N ALA A 305 7.89 -11.06 -7.50
CA ALA A 305 6.99 -11.02 -6.36
C ALA A 305 6.20 -9.70 -6.38
N VAL A 306 5.05 -9.67 -7.05
CA VAL A 306 4.18 -8.50 -7.11
C VAL A 306 3.05 -8.60 -6.09
N THR A 307 2.71 -7.47 -5.48
CA THR A 307 1.53 -7.34 -4.63
C THR A 307 0.67 -6.18 -5.13
N LEU A 308 -0.64 -6.27 -4.93
CA LEU A 308 -1.60 -5.24 -5.33
C LEU A 308 -2.04 -4.44 -4.11
N ASN A 309 -2.00 -3.11 -4.19
CA ASN A 309 -2.26 -2.23 -3.05
C ASN A 309 -2.99 -0.95 -3.46
N THR A 310 -3.54 -0.25 -2.48
CA THR A 310 -4.36 0.96 -2.65
C THR A 310 -3.59 2.26 -2.62
N ASP A 311 -2.46 2.31 -1.90
CA ASP A 311 -1.74 3.52 -1.58
C ASP A 311 -2.62 4.56 -0.83
N ASN A 312 -3.17 5.54 -1.53
CA ASN A 312 -3.97 6.62 -0.95
C ASN A 312 -5.45 6.51 -1.37
N ARG A 313 -6.26 5.72 -0.66
CA ARG A 313 -7.67 5.44 -1.04
C ARG A 313 -8.51 6.68 -1.30
N LEU A 314 -8.33 7.75 -0.52
CA LEU A 314 -9.07 8.99 -0.68
C LEU A 314 -8.65 9.73 -1.95
N MET A 315 -7.35 9.89 -2.16
CA MET A 315 -6.76 10.61 -3.30
C MET A 315 -7.00 9.88 -4.61
N SER A 316 -6.86 8.55 -4.61
CA SER A 316 -7.12 7.71 -5.78
C SER A 316 -8.58 7.34 -5.98
N ARG A 317 -9.46 7.75 -5.04
CA ARG A 317 -10.89 7.39 -5.02
C ARG A 317 -11.10 5.90 -5.31
N THR A 318 -10.36 5.06 -4.58
CA THR A 318 -10.29 3.62 -4.82
C THR A 318 -10.47 2.79 -3.55
N THR A 319 -10.62 1.48 -3.73
CA THR A 319 -10.62 0.44 -2.69
C THR A 319 -9.85 -0.78 -3.24
N MET A 320 -9.53 -1.77 -2.41
CA MET A 320 -8.89 -2.99 -2.90
C MET A 320 -9.74 -3.74 -3.92
N THR A 321 -11.05 -3.80 -3.69
CA THR A 321 -11.99 -4.35 -4.67
C THR A 321 -11.91 -3.58 -5.99
N GLN A 322 -11.82 -2.25 -5.95
CA GLN A 322 -11.72 -1.42 -7.14
C GLN A 322 -10.39 -1.64 -7.89
N GLU A 323 -9.25 -1.70 -7.18
CA GLU A 323 -7.95 -2.01 -7.80
C GLU A 323 -7.98 -3.38 -8.51
N MET A 324 -8.52 -4.41 -7.85
CA MET A 324 -8.68 -5.74 -8.45
C MET A 324 -9.61 -5.71 -9.66
N ALA A 325 -10.76 -5.00 -9.56
CA ALA A 325 -11.72 -4.89 -10.65
C ALA A 325 -11.14 -4.19 -11.88
N LEU A 326 -10.34 -3.13 -11.68
CA LEU A 326 -9.69 -2.41 -12.77
C LEU A 326 -8.70 -3.31 -13.53
N LEU A 327 -7.95 -4.17 -12.84
CA LEU A 327 -7.04 -5.12 -13.49
C LEU A 327 -7.77 -6.25 -14.22
N VAL A 328 -8.89 -6.73 -13.66
CA VAL A 328 -9.77 -7.69 -14.36
C VAL A 328 -10.35 -7.07 -15.63
N GLU A 329 -10.85 -5.83 -15.54
CA GLU A 329 -11.50 -5.13 -16.66
C GLU A 329 -10.51 -4.70 -17.75
N HIS A 330 -9.37 -4.14 -17.37
CA HIS A 330 -8.47 -3.45 -18.29
C HIS A 330 -7.18 -4.22 -18.60
N ALA A 331 -6.73 -5.10 -17.70
CA ALA A 331 -5.49 -5.88 -17.87
C ALA A 331 -5.74 -7.38 -18.07
N GLY A 332 -7.00 -7.81 -18.14
CA GLY A 332 -7.38 -9.19 -18.41
C GLY A 332 -7.08 -10.16 -17.27
N TRP A 333 -6.91 -9.66 -16.04
CA TRP A 333 -6.64 -10.51 -14.88
C TRP A 333 -7.83 -11.43 -14.59
N THR A 334 -7.50 -12.63 -14.14
CA THR A 334 -8.40 -13.71 -13.76
C THR A 334 -8.45 -13.85 -12.25
N ILE A 335 -9.33 -14.72 -11.74
CA ILE A 335 -9.35 -15.05 -10.31
C ILE A 335 -8.04 -15.66 -9.82
N ASP A 336 -7.35 -16.42 -10.68
CA ASP A 336 -6.05 -17.02 -10.33
C ASP A 336 -4.99 -15.93 -10.17
N ASP A 337 -5.00 -14.91 -11.04
CA ASP A 337 -4.11 -13.75 -10.89
C ASP A 337 -4.38 -12.99 -9.59
N LEU A 338 -5.66 -12.84 -9.19
CA LEU A 338 -6.04 -12.22 -7.91
C LEU A 338 -5.56 -13.07 -6.71
N ALA A 339 -5.68 -14.39 -6.81
CA ALA A 339 -5.20 -15.31 -5.80
C ALA A 339 -3.68 -15.25 -5.63
N ASP A 340 -2.94 -15.27 -6.75
CA ASP A 340 -1.47 -15.23 -6.78
C ASP A 340 -0.92 -13.98 -6.10
N VAL A 341 -1.45 -12.80 -6.41
CA VAL A 341 -0.98 -11.55 -5.78
C VAL A 341 -1.41 -11.46 -4.32
N THR A 342 -2.56 -12.02 -3.96
CA THR A 342 -3.02 -12.09 -2.56
C THR A 342 -2.13 -13.02 -1.75
N MET A 343 -1.76 -14.17 -2.31
CA MET A 343 -0.85 -15.14 -1.71
C MET A 343 0.55 -14.54 -1.54
N THR A 344 1.07 -13.90 -2.58
CA THR A 344 2.36 -13.20 -2.55
C THR A 344 2.37 -12.14 -1.45
N ALA A 345 1.30 -11.34 -1.34
CA ALA A 345 1.16 -10.35 -0.28
C ALA A 345 1.09 -11.00 1.12
N ALA A 346 0.32 -12.08 1.31
CA ALA A 346 0.25 -12.78 2.59
C ALA A 346 1.61 -13.30 3.07
N TRP A 347 2.39 -13.91 2.16
CA TRP A 347 3.73 -14.40 2.48
C TRP A 347 4.76 -13.28 2.68
N SER A 348 4.49 -12.09 2.15
CA SER A 348 5.32 -10.89 2.27
C SER A 348 4.97 -10.00 3.47
N ALA A 349 3.94 -10.35 4.24
CA ALA A 349 3.55 -9.64 5.44
C ALA A 349 4.66 -9.68 6.51
N PHE A 350 4.81 -8.60 7.28
CA PHE A 350 5.84 -8.45 8.32
C PHE A 350 5.50 -9.15 9.64
N VAL A 351 4.35 -9.82 9.71
CA VAL A 351 4.04 -10.76 10.81
C VAL A 351 4.87 -12.04 10.73
N HIS A 352 4.92 -12.78 11.83
CA HIS A 352 5.70 -14.00 11.91
C HIS A 352 5.19 -15.06 10.94
N HIS A 353 6.10 -15.96 10.55
CA HIS A 353 5.82 -17.01 9.58
C HIS A 353 4.58 -17.85 9.94
N ASP A 354 4.39 -18.16 11.22
CA ASP A 354 3.23 -18.94 11.67
C ASP A 354 1.91 -18.17 11.52
N GLU A 355 1.92 -16.85 11.71
CA GLU A 355 0.76 -15.99 11.43
C GLU A 355 0.48 -15.90 9.93
N ARG A 356 1.52 -15.81 9.08
CA ARG A 356 1.37 -15.85 7.62
C ARG A 356 0.77 -17.16 7.14
N ARG A 357 1.26 -18.28 7.67
CA ARG A 357 0.73 -19.60 7.35
C ARG A 357 -0.74 -19.72 7.74
N ALA A 358 -1.11 -19.31 8.96
CA ALA A 358 -2.51 -19.34 9.40
C ALA A 358 -3.40 -18.45 8.52
N LEU A 359 -2.93 -17.25 8.16
CA LEU A 359 -3.64 -16.36 7.24
C LEU A 359 -3.89 -17.02 5.89
N VAL A 360 -2.89 -17.74 5.35
CA VAL A 360 -2.97 -18.44 4.07
C VAL A 360 -3.89 -19.67 4.15
N ASP A 361 -3.61 -20.58 5.07
CA ASP A 361 -4.23 -21.91 5.15
C ASP A 361 -5.68 -21.83 5.66
N ASP A 362 -5.95 -20.95 6.63
CA ASP A 362 -7.25 -20.91 7.33
C ASP A 362 -8.21 -19.86 6.73
N VAL A 363 -7.71 -18.89 5.98
CA VAL A 363 -8.52 -17.75 5.49
C VAL A 363 -8.44 -17.58 3.98
N ILE A 364 -7.25 -17.38 3.42
CA ILE A 364 -7.09 -17.02 2.01
C ILE A 364 -7.44 -18.19 1.08
N LEU A 365 -6.78 -19.34 1.26
CA LEU A 365 -7.03 -20.51 0.42
C LEU A 365 -8.50 -20.96 0.45
N PRO A 366 -9.15 -21.13 1.63
CA PRO A 366 -10.56 -21.46 1.67
C PRO A 366 -11.44 -20.43 0.95
N GLY A 367 -11.19 -19.13 1.15
CA GLY A 367 -11.99 -18.07 0.54
C GLY A 367 -11.94 -18.05 -0.99
N TYR A 368 -10.80 -18.37 -1.60
CA TYR A 368 -10.69 -18.49 -3.06
C TYR A 368 -11.30 -19.81 -3.60
N GLN A 369 -11.21 -20.92 -2.84
CA GLN A 369 -11.78 -22.22 -3.24
C GLN A 369 -13.31 -22.24 -3.29
N GLU A 370 -13.97 -21.35 -2.53
CA GLU A 370 -15.43 -21.22 -2.54
C GLU A 370 -15.96 -20.59 -3.85
N VAL A 371 -15.11 -19.94 -4.64
CA VAL A 371 -15.49 -19.27 -5.89
C VAL A 371 -15.21 -20.17 -7.08
N GLN A 372 -16.24 -20.43 -7.91
CA GLN A 372 -16.09 -21.21 -9.14
C GLN A 372 -15.05 -20.59 -10.09
N GLY A 373 -14.07 -21.39 -10.50
CA GLY A 373 -13.09 -21.00 -11.51
C GLY A 373 -11.67 -20.79 -10.97
N ALA A 374 -11.46 -20.75 -9.65
CA ALA A 374 -10.13 -20.72 -9.06
C ALA A 374 -9.43 -22.09 -9.19
N GLN A 375 -8.23 -22.11 -9.75
CA GLN A 375 -7.32 -23.27 -9.78
C GLN A 375 -6.14 -22.98 -8.85
N LEU A 376 -6.36 -23.11 -7.54
CA LEU A 376 -5.33 -22.92 -6.51
C LEU A 376 -4.41 -24.14 -6.35
#